data_AF-A0A376THN1-F1
#
_entry.id   AF-A0A376THN1-F1
#
_cell.length_a   1.000
_cell.length_b   1.000
_cell.length_c   1.000
_cell.angle_alpha   90.00
_cell.angle_beta   90.00
_cell.angle_gamma   90.00
#
_symmetry.space_group_name_H-M   'P 1'
#
loop_
_entity.id
_entity.type
_entity.pdbx_description
1 polymer ?
#
loop_
_entity_poly.entity_id
_entity_poly.type
_entity_poly.pdbx_seq_one_letter_code
_entity_poly.pdbx_strand_id
1 'polypeptide(L)'
;MRPLILSIFALFLAGCTHSQQSMVDTFRASLFDNQDITVADQQIQALPYSTMYLRLNEGQRIFVVLGYIEQEQSKWLSQDNAMLVTHNGRLLKTVKLNNNLLEVTNSGQDPLRNALAIKDGSRWTRDILWSEDKPFSLCDPEFHFFLCWIRDAAYCGSRCAV
;
A
#
# COMPACT_ATOMS: atom_id res chain seq x y z
N MET A 1 5.25 -49.96 25.57
CA MET A 1 6.19 -48.86 25.27
C MET A 1 6.05 -48.26 23.86
N ARG A 2 5.29 -48.86 22.94
CA ARG A 2 5.00 -48.31 21.58
C ARG A 2 3.98 -47.16 21.48
N PRO A 3 2.98 -46.97 22.37
CA PRO A 3 1.99 -45.90 22.17
C PRO A 3 2.46 -44.53 22.68
N LEU A 4 3.53 -44.46 23.48
CA LEU A 4 3.99 -43.21 24.11
C LEU A 4 4.83 -42.34 23.15
N ILE A 5 5.50 -42.96 22.17
CA ILE A 5 6.30 -42.28 21.14
C ILE A 5 5.40 -41.60 20.10
N LEU A 6 4.23 -42.18 19.79
CA LEU A 6 3.24 -41.58 18.87
C LEU A 6 2.60 -40.32 19.45
N SER A 7 2.34 -40.29 20.77
CA SER A 7 1.78 -39.10 21.43
C SER A 7 2.77 -37.93 21.49
N ILE A 8 4.07 -38.19 21.64
CA ILE A 8 5.12 -37.15 21.62
C ILE A 8 5.30 -36.54 20.23
N PHE A 9 5.22 -37.35 19.16
CA PHE A 9 5.34 -36.84 17.79
C PHE A 9 4.14 -35.96 17.40
N ALA A 10 2.94 -36.27 17.91
CA ALA A 10 1.75 -35.44 17.69
C ALA A 10 1.85 -34.06 18.38
N LEU A 11 2.54 -33.96 19.53
CA LEU A 11 2.75 -32.66 20.20
C LEU A 11 3.70 -31.74 19.41
N PHE A 12 4.64 -32.29 18.63
CA PHE A 12 5.56 -31.47 17.82
C PHE A 12 4.92 -30.91 16.55
N LEU A 13 3.80 -31.47 16.06
CA LEU A 13 3.09 -30.95 14.89
C LEU A 13 2.01 -29.91 15.22
N ALA A 14 1.72 -29.63 16.49
CA ALA A 14 0.77 -28.58 16.90
C ALA A 14 1.35 -27.15 16.84
N GLY A 15 2.54 -26.98 16.26
CA GLY A 15 3.27 -25.71 16.17
C GLY A 15 3.14 -24.98 14.83
N CYS A 16 2.02 -25.08 14.11
CA CYS A 16 1.77 -24.21 12.95
C CYS A 16 1.32 -22.83 13.45
N THR A 17 2.28 -22.03 13.92
CA THR A 17 2.06 -20.63 14.28
C THR A 17 1.68 -19.83 13.04
N HIS A 18 0.41 -19.42 12.96
CA HIS A 18 -0.10 -18.40 12.05
C HIS A 18 -0.23 -17.06 12.82
N SER A 19 0.87 -16.54 13.39
CA SER A 19 0.84 -15.39 14.31
C SER A 19 1.91 -14.33 13.99
N GLN A 20 1.96 -13.88 12.73
CA GLN A 20 2.78 -12.72 12.35
C GLN A 20 1.91 -11.47 12.10
N GLN A 21 0.66 -11.62 11.63
CA GLN A 21 -0.26 -10.47 11.47
C GLN A 21 -0.61 -9.78 12.80
N SER A 22 -0.82 -10.56 13.87
CA SER A 22 -1.37 -10.03 15.12
C SER A 22 -0.46 -9.03 15.84
N MET A 23 0.86 -9.10 15.65
CA MET A 23 1.79 -8.13 16.24
C MET A 23 1.62 -6.74 15.61
N VAL A 24 1.44 -6.70 14.29
CA VAL A 24 1.22 -5.45 13.56
C VAL A 24 -0.11 -4.84 13.95
N ASP A 25 -1.17 -5.65 14.10
CA ASP A 25 -2.50 -5.18 14.48
C ASP A 25 -2.53 -4.63 15.91
N THR A 26 -1.84 -5.28 16.85
CA THR A 26 -1.70 -4.80 18.23
C THR A 26 -0.94 -3.48 18.29
N PHE A 27 0.14 -3.37 17.51
CA PHE A 27 0.96 -2.17 17.49
C PHE A 27 0.23 -0.99 16.82
N ARG A 28 -0.52 -1.26 15.73
CA ARG A 28 -1.42 -0.27 15.12
C ARG A 28 -2.41 0.28 16.14
N ALA A 29 -3.11 -0.60 16.85
CA ALA A 29 -4.11 -0.17 17.82
C ALA A 29 -3.52 0.81 18.84
N SER A 30 -2.28 0.56 19.31
CA SER A 30 -1.59 1.45 20.24
C SER A 30 -1.18 2.80 19.64
N LEU A 31 -0.81 2.87 18.35
CA LEU A 31 -0.44 4.15 17.72
C LEU A 31 -1.67 5.04 17.45
N PHE A 32 -2.78 4.42 17.07
CA PHE A 32 -3.97 5.14 16.60
C PHE A 32 -4.94 5.53 17.72
N ASP A 33 -4.72 5.08 18.96
CA ASP A 33 -5.55 5.42 20.12
C ASP A 33 -5.43 6.90 20.55
N ASN A 34 -4.49 7.67 19.99
CA ASN A 34 -4.10 8.96 20.57
C ASN A 34 -4.00 10.19 19.66
N GLN A 35 -4.25 10.18 18.34
CA GLN A 35 -3.89 11.37 17.54
C GLN A 35 -4.85 11.82 16.44
N ASP A 36 -5.36 13.02 16.66
CA ASP A 36 -5.79 14.02 15.70
C ASP A 36 -4.62 14.33 14.73
N ILE A 37 -4.63 13.66 13.58
CA ILE A 37 -4.09 13.97 12.22
C ILE A 37 -2.76 14.71 11.98
N THR A 38 -1.95 15.07 12.98
CA THR A 38 -0.58 15.55 12.78
C THR A 38 0.32 15.00 13.86
N VAL A 39 0.97 13.88 13.55
CA VAL A 39 2.04 13.32 14.38
C VAL A 39 3.21 14.30 14.36
N ALA A 40 3.73 14.68 15.54
CA ALA A 40 4.87 15.58 15.65
C ALA A 40 6.12 14.98 14.98
N ASP A 41 6.92 15.78 14.28
CA ASP A 41 8.07 15.31 13.49
C ASP A 41 9.08 14.47 14.28
N GLN A 42 9.30 14.83 15.55
CA GLN A 42 10.16 14.08 16.47
C GLN A 42 9.64 12.66 16.73
N GLN A 43 8.32 12.50 16.76
CA GLN A 43 7.66 11.22 16.99
C GLN A 43 7.66 10.36 15.72
N ILE A 44 7.60 10.97 14.53
CA ILE A 44 7.76 10.29 13.23
C ILE A 44 9.17 9.71 13.07
N GLN A 45 10.21 10.47 13.40
CA GLN A 45 11.61 10.01 13.29
C GLN A 45 11.96 8.87 14.25
N ALA A 46 11.22 8.73 15.34
CA ALA A 46 11.40 7.67 16.32
C ALA A 46 10.69 6.36 15.95
N LEU A 47 9.88 6.32 14.88
CA LEU A 47 9.12 5.14 14.50
C LEU A 47 10.04 4.09 13.83
N PRO A 48 10.10 2.85 14.32
CA PRO A 48 10.93 1.79 13.72
C PRO A 48 10.33 1.20 12.44
N TYR A 49 9.27 1.81 11.88
CA TYR A 49 8.56 1.37 10.67
C TYR A 49 8.19 2.57 9.81
N SER A 50 8.11 2.34 8.50
CA SER A 50 7.76 3.36 7.52
C SER A 50 6.29 3.78 7.66
N THR A 51 6.04 5.07 7.59
CA THR A 51 4.71 5.67 7.64
C THR A 51 4.49 6.62 6.47
N MET A 52 3.23 6.91 6.16
CA MET A 52 2.86 7.78 5.06
C MET A 52 1.58 8.55 5.40
N TYR A 53 1.49 9.79 4.93
CA TYR A 53 0.24 10.54 4.91
C TYR A 53 -0.46 10.33 3.57
N LEU A 54 -1.69 9.83 3.62
CA LEU A 54 -2.58 9.70 2.48
C LEU A 54 -3.58 10.85 2.49
N ARG A 55 -3.85 11.47 1.35
CA ARG A 55 -5.02 12.34 1.17
C ARG A 55 -5.87 11.78 0.03
N LEU A 56 -7.14 11.53 0.30
CA LEU A 56 -8.10 11.09 -0.70
C LEU A 56 -8.93 12.29 -1.15
N ASN A 57 -8.93 12.57 -2.45
CA ASN A 57 -9.55 13.77 -3.03
C ASN A 57 -9.08 15.05 -2.31
N GLU A 58 -10.00 16.00 -2.06
CA GLU A 58 -9.77 17.20 -1.25
C GLU A 58 -10.05 16.95 0.26
N GLY A 59 -10.00 15.68 0.69
CA GLY A 59 -10.33 15.28 2.06
C GLY A 59 -9.24 15.52 3.09
N GLN A 60 -9.50 15.05 4.31
CA GLN A 60 -8.55 15.08 5.42
C GLN A 60 -7.32 14.19 5.11
N ARG A 61 -6.16 14.55 5.67
CA ARG A 61 -4.97 13.67 5.65
C ARG A 61 -5.20 12.50 6.60
N ILE A 62 -4.89 11.29 6.14
CA ILE A 62 -5.00 10.03 6.87
C ILE A 62 -3.57 9.52 7.12
N PHE A 63 -3.28 9.11 8.35
CA PHE A 63 -2.00 8.49 8.69
C PHE A 63 -2.09 6.98 8.43
N VAL A 64 -1.17 6.45 7.63
CA VAL A 64 -1.09 5.02 7.34
C VAL A 64 0.29 4.48 7.69
N VAL A 65 0.33 3.22 8.11
CA VAL A 65 1.57 2.54 8.50
C VAL A 65 1.87 1.40 7.54
N LEU A 66 3.15 1.18 7.22
CA LEU A 66 3.57 0.01 6.46
C LEU A 66 3.36 -1.24 7.31
N GLY A 67 2.43 -2.09 6.89
CA GLY A 67 2.16 -3.35 7.58
C GLY A 67 3.19 -4.41 7.24
N TYR A 68 3.36 -4.67 5.94
CA TYR A 68 4.26 -5.69 5.43
C TYR A 68 4.51 -5.50 3.94
N ILE A 69 5.53 -6.18 3.43
CA ILE A 69 5.88 -6.23 2.01
C ILE A 69 5.69 -7.65 1.52
N GLU A 70 5.01 -7.82 0.40
CA GLU A 70 4.78 -9.11 -0.25
C GLU A 70 4.97 -8.93 -1.76
N GLN A 71 5.79 -9.77 -2.40
CA GLN A 71 6.04 -9.70 -3.85
C GLN A 71 6.46 -8.29 -4.33
N GLU A 72 7.39 -7.64 -3.61
CA GLU A 72 7.83 -6.25 -3.85
C GLU A 72 6.75 -5.18 -3.63
N GLN A 73 5.54 -5.55 -3.23
CA GLN A 73 4.44 -4.63 -2.97
C GLN A 73 4.36 -4.28 -1.49
N SER A 74 4.40 -2.98 -1.20
CA SER A 74 4.22 -2.43 0.13
C SER A 74 2.72 -2.33 0.46
N LYS A 75 2.30 -2.94 1.57
CA LYS A 75 0.91 -2.90 2.03
C LYS A 75 0.78 -1.97 3.23
N TRP A 76 0.15 -0.83 2.99
CA TRP A 76 -0.11 0.22 3.97
C TRP A 76 -1.48 0.04 4.56
N LEU A 77 -1.60 0.24 5.86
CA LEU A 77 -2.82 0.01 6.61
C LEU A 77 -3.15 1.25 7.44
N SER A 78 -4.40 1.69 7.32
CA SER A 78 -4.97 2.81 8.08
C SER A 78 -5.61 2.32 9.37
N GLN A 79 -6.06 3.28 10.20
CA GLN A 79 -6.76 3.02 11.45
C GLN A 79 -8.07 2.24 11.27
N ASP A 80 -8.84 2.55 10.22
CA ASP A 80 -10.10 1.91 9.88
C ASP A 80 -9.92 0.56 9.15
N ASN A 81 -8.69 0.02 9.14
CA ASN A 81 -8.31 -1.20 8.44
C ASN A 81 -8.52 -1.15 6.91
N ALA A 82 -8.56 0.06 6.32
CA ALA A 82 -8.38 0.20 4.89
C ALA A 82 -6.92 -0.12 4.52
N MET A 83 -6.74 -0.70 3.33
CA MET A 83 -5.43 -1.13 2.87
C MET A 83 -5.10 -0.50 1.53
N LEU A 84 -3.87 -0.02 1.39
CA LEU A 84 -3.31 0.44 0.13
C LEU A 84 -2.13 -0.44 -0.24
N VAL A 85 -2.07 -0.82 -1.51
CA VAL A 85 -0.97 -1.61 -2.06
C VAL A 85 -0.22 -0.73 -3.03
N THR A 86 1.07 -0.53 -2.78
CA THR A 86 1.93 0.28 -3.65
C THR A 86 3.19 -0.45 -4.05
N HIS A 87 3.76 -0.08 -5.18
CA HIS A 87 5.10 -0.48 -5.59
C HIS A 87 5.90 0.77 -5.97
N ASN A 88 7.01 1.05 -5.29
CA ASN A 88 7.82 2.26 -5.49
C ASN A 88 7.01 3.57 -5.55
N GLY A 89 5.98 3.70 -4.70
CA GLY A 89 5.09 4.87 -4.65
C GLY A 89 3.93 4.84 -5.64
N ARG A 90 3.90 3.93 -6.63
CA ARG A 90 2.72 3.73 -7.49
C ARG A 90 1.63 3.00 -6.72
N LEU A 91 0.42 3.54 -6.70
CA LEU A 91 -0.76 2.83 -6.19
C LEU A 91 -1.19 1.73 -7.18
N LEU A 92 -1.29 0.50 -6.69
CA LEU A 92 -1.67 -0.68 -7.49
C LEU A 92 -3.03 -1.24 -7.10
N LYS A 93 -3.43 -1.10 -5.83
CA LYS A 93 -4.71 -1.62 -5.33
C LYS A 93 -5.11 -0.91 -4.05
N THR A 94 -6.42 -0.80 -3.80
CA THR A 94 -6.95 -0.41 -2.50
C THR A 94 -8.06 -1.35 -2.05
N VAL A 95 -8.28 -1.44 -0.74
CA VAL A 95 -9.30 -2.30 -0.12
C VAL A 95 -9.97 -1.53 1.02
N LYS A 96 -11.31 -1.66 1.13
CA LYS A 96 -12.16 -1.01 2.16
C LYS A 96 -12.19 0.53 2.12
N LEU A 97 -11.93 1.12 0.95
CA LEU A 97 -12.29 2.52 0.68
C LEU A 97 -13.67 2.60 0.02
N ASN A 98 -14.28 3.79 -0.03
CA ASN A 98 -15.54 4.02 -0.74
C ASN A 98 -15.42 3.58 -2.21
N ASN A 99 -14.39 4.07 -2.90
CA ASN A 99 -14.02 3.64 -4.25
C ASN A 99 -12.67 2.92 -4.17
N ASN A 100 -12.58 1.71 -4.74
CA ASN A 100 -11.37 0.90 -4.66
C ASN A 100 -10.71 0.72 -6.01
N LEU A 101 -9.41 0.96 -6.11
CA LEU A 101 -8.62 0.50 -7.24
C LEU A 101 -8.50 -1.02 -7.14
N LEU A 102 -9.08 -1.73 -8.11
CA LEU A 102 -9.15 -3.19 -8.13
C LEU A 102 -7.95 -3.80 -8.85
N GLU A 103 -7.58 -3.22 -9.99
CA GLU A 103 -6.52 -3.72 -10.86
C GLU A 103 -5.81 -2.60 -11.61
N VAL A 104 -4.51 -2.81 -11.83
CA VAL A 104 -3.66 -2.02 -12.72
C VAL A 104 -2.91 -3.00 -13.61
N THR A 105 -3.22 -3.02 -14.90
CA THR A 105 -2.55 -3.91 -15.86
C THR A 105 -1.13 -3.39 -16.14
N ASN A 106 -0.30 -4.22 -16.78
CA ASN A 106 1.05 -3.86 -17.20
C ASN A 106 1.95 -3.19 -16.12
N SER A 107 1.70 -3.44 -14.83
CA SER A 107 2.43 -2.81 -13.72
C SER A 107 3.91 -3.23 -13.67
N GLY A 108 4.26 -4.35 -14.33
CA GLY A 108 5.64 -4.79 -14.54
C GLY A 108 6.47 -3.88 -15.45
N GLN A 109 5.83 -3.08 -16.32
CA GLN A 109 6.51 -2.12 -17.20
C GLN A 109 6.44 -0.68 -16.67
N ASP A 110 5.93 -0.44 -15.46
CA ASP A 110 5.95 0.91 -14.88
C ASP A 110 7.41 1.37 -14.71
N PRO A 111 7.82 2.50 -15.31
CA PRO A 111 9.19 3.02 -15.18
C PRO A 111 9.55 3.32 -13.71
N LEU A 112 8.57 3.54 -12.82
CA LEU A 112 8.82 3.68 -11.38
C LEU A 112 9.41 2.42 -10.74
N ARG A 113 9.34 1.25 -11.39
CA ARG A 113 10.07 0.05 -10.92
C ARG A 113 11.58 0.27 -10.88
N ASN A 114 12.11 1.14 -11.74
CA ASN A 114 13.50 1.60 -11.70
C ASN A 114 13.57 3.12 -11.80
N ALA A 115 13.14 3.79 -10.72
CA ALA A 115 13.04 5.24 -10.65
C ALA A 115 14.33 5.99 -11.04
N LEU A 116 15.51 5.41 -10.75
CA LEU A 116 16.81 6.00 -11.06
C LEU A 116 17.19 5.88 -12.54
N ALA A 117 16.60 4.93 -13.27
CA ALA A 117 16.85 4.71 -14.70
C ALA A 117 15.81 5.39 -15.61
N ILE A 118 14.87 6.14 -15.05
CA ILE A 118 13.87 6.87 -15.84
C ILE A 118 14.55 7.91 -16.70
N LYS A 119 14.30 7.84 -18.00
CA LYS A 119 14.77 8.80 -18.99
C LYS A 119 13.64 9.71 -19.41
N ASP A 120 13.98 10.89 -19.93
CA ASP A 120 13.00 11.77 -20.55
C ASP A 120 12.30 11.05 -21.71
N GLY A 121 10.99 11.20 -21.81
CA GLY A 121 10.16 10.48 -22.79
C GLY A 121 9.83 9.02 -22.44
N SER A 122 10.13 8.55 -21.23
CA SER A 122 9.64 7.24 -20.76
C SER A 122 8.10 7.20 -20.79
N ARG A 123 7.52 6.13 -21.35
CA ARG A 123 6.06 5.95 -21.46
C ARG A 123 5.60 4.68 -20.77
N TRP A 124 4.36 4.72 -20.30
CA TRP A 124 3.71 3.54 -19.73
C TRP A 124 2.21 3.57 -20.03
N THR A 125 1.74 2.51 -20.66
CA THR A 125 0.33 2.29 -21.01
C THR A 125 -0.20 1.12 -20.20
N ARG A 126 -1.41 1.28 -19.67
CA ARG A 126 -2.10 0.30 -18.85
C ARG A 126 -3.57 0.65 -18.74
N ASP A 127 -4.35 -0.37 -18.43
CA ASP A 127 -5.73 -0.26 -18.02
C ASP A 127 -5.81 -0.21 -16.50
N ILE A 128 -6.78 0.55 -16.00
CA ILE A 128 -7.12 0.58 -14.59
C ILE A 128 -8.58 0.19 -14.41
N LEU A 129 -8.84 -0.65 -13.42
CA LEU A 129 -10.18 -1.03 -13.00
C LEU A 129 -10.41 -0.56 -11.58
N TRP A 130 -11.49 0.17 -11.33
CA TRP A 130 -11.88 0.58 -9.99
C TRP A 130 -13.36 0.30 -9.71
N SER A 131 -13.69 0.17 -8.44
CA SER A 131 -15.07 0.14 -7.95
C SER A 131 -15.56 1.55 -7.71
N GLU A 132 -16.78 1.83 -8.12
CA GLU A 132 -17.50 3.07 -7.89
C GLU A 132 -18.87 2.71 -7.32
N ASP A 133 -19.52 3.62 -6.58
CA ASP A 133 -20.86 3.40 -6.00
C ASP A 133 -21.97 3.17 -7.07
N LYS A 134 -21.62 3.24 -8.36
CA LYS A 134 -22.44 2.90 -9.55
C LYS A 134 -21.55 2.14 -10.58
N PRO A 135 -22.11 1.45 -11.61
CA PRO A 135 -21.48 0.26 -12.20
C PRO A 135 -20.08 0.52 -12.77
N PHE A 136 -19.22 -0.50 -12.65
CA PHE A 136 -17.80 -0.53 -12.99
C PHE A 136 -17.41 0.36 -14.19
N SER A 137 -16.46 1.27 -13.94
CA SER A 137 -15.87 2.16 -14.95
C SER A 137 -14.46 1.65 -15.32
N LEU A 138 -14.17 1.52 -16.62
CA LEU A 138 -12.85 1.17 -17.15
C LEU A 138 -12.31 2.37 -17.93
N CYS A 139 -11.10 2.81 -17.61
CA CYS A 139 -10.38 3.84 -18.37
C CYS A 139 -8.99 3.32 -18.76
N ASP A 140 -8.56 3.68 -19.97
CA ASP A 140 -7.19 3.51 -20.47
C ASP A 140 -6.45 4.84 -20.35
N PRO A 141 -5.65 5.04 -19.29
CA PRO A 141 -4.82 6.23 -19.18
C PRO A 141 -3.42 6.04 -19.74
N GLU A 142 -3.10 6.78 -20.79
CA GLU A 142 -1.72 6.99 -21.23
C GLU A 142 -1.04 7.99 -20.28
N PHE A 143 0.05 7.60 -19.60
CA PHE A 143 0.85 8.55 -18.82
C PHE A 143 2.16 8.85 -19.52
N HIS A 144 2.43 10.14 -19.69
CA HIS A 144 3.72 10.66 -20.10
C HIS A 144 4.50 11.14 -18.88
N PHE A 145 5.70 10.62 -18.69
CA PHE A 145 6.62 11.12 -17.66
C PHE A 145 7.45 12.24 -18.27
N PHE A 146 7.25 13.46 -17.78
CA PHE A 146 8.13 14.58 -18.03
C PHE A 146 9.08 14.71 -16.85
N LEU A 147 10.39 14.70 -17.10
CA LEU A 147 11.38 15.02 -16.07
C LEU A 147 11.32 16.53 -15.79
N CYS A 148 10.45 16.93 -14.84
CA CYS A 148 10.44 18.28 -14.32
C CYS A 148 11.66 18.46 -13.40
N TRP A 149 12.52 19.43 -13.69
CA TRP A 149 13.72 19.71 -12.90
C TRP A 149 13.37 20.25 -11.49
N ILE A 150 13.80 19.52 -10.47
CA ILE A 150 14.15 19.89 -9.08
C ILE A 150 13.06 20.43 -8.12
N ARG A 151 13.10 19.83 -6.92
CA ARG A 151 12.48 20.19 -5.62
C ARG A 151 10.97 20.03 -5.55
N ASP A 152 10.58 19.23 -4.57
CA ASP A 152 9.21 18.96 -4.14
C ASP A 152 8.43 18.02 -5.07
N ALA A 153 8.15 16.84 -4.51
CA ALA A 153 7.49 15.72 -5.16
C ALA A 153 6.05 16.09 -5.60
N ALA A 154 5.93 16.70 -6.76
CA ALA A 154 4.65 16.87 -7.44
C ALA A 154 4.44 15.71 -8.42
N TYR A 155 3.56 14.77 -8.04
CA TYR A 155 3.04 13.77 -8.97
C TYR A 155 2.17 14.47 -10.02
N CYS A 156 2.56 14.36 -11.30
CA CYS A 156 1.83 14.93 -12.42
C CYS A 156 0.54 14.12 -12.67
N GLY A 157 -0.62 14.76 -12.50
CA GLY A 157 -1.94 14.13 -12.58
C GLY A 157 -2.37 13.73 -14.00
N SER A 158 -3.25 12.74 -14.08
CA SER A 158 -3.97 12.35 -15.30
C SER A 158 -5.23 13.18 -15.47
N ARG A 159 -5.50 13.68 -16.69
CA ARG A 159 -6.84 14.09 -17.11
C ARG A 159 -7.53 12.88 -17.71
N CYS A 160 -8.54 12.34 -17.02
CA CYS A 160 -9.58 11.58 -17.71
C CYS A 160 -10.46 12.61 -18.42
N ALA A 161 -10.43 12.62 -19.75
CA ALA A 161 -11.46 13.31 -20.52
C ALA A 161 -12.73 12.46 -20.40
N VAL A 162 -13.78 13.05 -19.83
CA VAL A 162 -15.16 12.56 -19.96
C VAL A 162 -15.64 12.83 -21.38
#